data_AF-A0AB34JAU8-F1
#
_entry.id   AF-A0AB34JAU8-F1
#
_cell.length_a   1.000
_cell.length_b   1.000
_cell.length_c   1.000
_cell.angle_alpha   90.00
_cell.angle_beta   90.00
_cell.angle_gamma   90.00
#
_symmetry.space_group_name_H-M   'P 1'
#
loop_
_entity.id
_entity.type
_entity.pdbx_description
1 polymer ?
#
loop_
_entity_poly.entity_id
_entity_poly.type
_entity_poly.pdbx_seq_one_letter_code
_entity_poly.pdbx_strand_id
1 'polypeptide(L)'
;MYAYFVGLAWLACDKALQTLTKPIFGEAICSGGAPRWQCCTKLWTQLVVMPLLFYLSWAQRDFSMVVWSQEAGRALFTTDGTRWYDWAFGYVFGAYLMEDLLLDTVDTLMIWHHIGCCVGHILAFAVLPYGFPYYFGGAVALEFGSALYNLYCLYPSSKGMAWTFLASMTLSNAVAACFCYTWLTLDFPLSAKLFAGIVTAIFIIVRQKECVAEIRASGVPPPAKAVKAA
;
A
#
# COMPACT_ATOMS: atom_id res chain seq x y z
N MET A 1 -11.71 -23.97 -0.09
CA MET A 1 -11.44 -22.56 0.30
C MET A 1 -10.18 -22.58 1.17
N TYR A 2 -9.05 -22.07 0.67
CA TYR A 2 -7.71 -22.29 1.24
C TYR A 2 -6.81 -21.04 1.21
N ALA A 3 -7.37 -19.86 0.91
CA ALA A 3 -6.60 -18.63 0.73
C ALA A 3 -5.84 -18.19 1.99
N TYR A 4 -6.28 -18.60 3.18
CA TYR A 4 -5.56 -18.32 4.43
C TYR A 4 -4.17 -18.96 4.47
N PHE A 5 -3.95 -20.08 3.75
CA PHE A 5 -2.61 -20.67 3.61
C PHE A 5 -1.65 -19.74 2.88
N VAL A 6 -2.14 -18.85 2.01
CA VAL A 6 -1.29 -17.82 1.37
C VAL A 6 -0.82 -16.82 2.42
N GLY A 7 -1.70 -16.39 3.33
CA GLY A 7 -1.32 -15.51 4.44
C GLY A 7 -0.30 -16.17 5.39
N LEU A 8 -0.51 -17.44 5.74
CA LEU A 8 0.43 -18.20 6.56
C LEU A 8 1.79 -18.40 5.87
N ALA A 9 1.78 -18.76 4.59
CA ALA A 9 2.99 -18.90 3.78
C ALA A 9 3.72 -17.56 3.65
N TRP A 10 2.97 -16.47 3.42
CA TRP A 10 3.52 -15.12 3.38
C TRP A 10 4.22 -14.76 4.69
N LEU A 11 3.58 -15.00 5.83
CA LEU A 11 4.16 -14.71 7.15
C LEU A 11 5.43 -15.53 7.41
N ALA A 12 5.43 -16.82 7.04
CA ALA A 12 6.61 -17.67 7.17
C ALA A 12 7.77 -17.17 6.28
N CYS A 13 7.48 -16.79 5.04
CA CYS A 13 8.46 -16.19 4.13
C CYS A 13 8.98 -14.86 4.67
N ASP A 14 8.11 -14.01 5.22
CA ASP A 14 8.51 -12.73 5.78
C ASP A 14 9.45 -12.92 6.97
N LYS A 15 9.12 -13.80 7.92
CA LYS A 15 10.02 -14.12 9.05
C LYS A 15 11.35 -14.72 8.63
N ALA A 16 11.37 -15.55 7.58
CA ALA A 16 12.61 -16.04 7.00
C ALA A 16 13.45 -14.90 6.41
N LEU A 17 12.83 -13.98 5.65
CA LEU A 17 13.49 -12.81 5.08
C LEU A 17 14.00 -11.86 6.16
N GLN A 18 13.26 -11.64 7.25
CA GLN A 18 13.73 -10.85 8.39
C GLN A 18 15.00 -11.46 9.00
N THR A 19 15.03 -12.77 9.18
CA THR A 19 16.19 -13.50 9.73
C THR A 19 17.43 -13.34 8.83
N LEU A 20 17.23 -13.34 7.50
CA LEU A 20 18.31 -13.20 6.53
C LEU A 20 18.80 -11.75 6.36
N THR A 21 17.89 -10.77 6.42
CA THR A 21 18.20 -9.36 6.14
C THR A 21 18.72 -8.60 7.36
N LYS A 22 18.31 -8.96 8.58
CA LYS A 22 18.80 -8.38 9.84
C LYS A 22 20.33 -8.28 9.93
N PRO A 23 21.11 -9.35 9.71
CA PRO A 23 22.58 -9.28 9.79
C PRO A 23 23.22 -8.46 8.65
N ILE A 24 22.53 -8.29 7.52
CA ILE A 24 23.04 -7.58 6.34
C ILE A 24 22.84 -6.06 6.49
N PHE A 25 21.65 -5.65 6.90
CA PHE A 25 21.24 -4.25 6.92
C PHE A 25 21.34 -3.60 8.31
N GLY A 26 21.44 -4.40 9.37
CA GLY A 26 21.59 -3.95 10.75
C GLY A 26 20.35 -3.28 11.33
N GLU A 27 20.43 -2.89 12.60
CA GLU A 27 19.32 -2.29 13.37
C GLU A 27 19.29 -0.76 13.33
N ALA A 28 20.10 -0.14 12.46
CA ALA A 28 20.07 1.31 12.30
C ALA A 28 18.67 1.76 11.87
N ILE A 29 18.08 2.64 12.67
CA ILE A 29 16.75 3.20 12.43
C ILE A 29 16.84 4.21 11.30
N CYS A 30 16.05 4.00 10.25
CA CYS A 30 15.86 4.94 9.17
C CYS A 30 14.97 6.10 9.61
N SER A 31 14.91 7.17 8.80
CA SER A 31 13.84 8.14 8.98
C SER A 31 12.48 7.43 8.90
N GLY A 32 11.51 7.86 9.70
CA GLY A 32 10.23 7.15 9.87
C GLY A 32 10.20 6.03 10.92
N GLY A 33 11.32 5.76 11.62
CA GLY A 33 11.33 4.90 12.82
C GLY A 33 11.55 3.40 12.56
N ALA A 34 11.56 2.95 11.31
CA ALA A 34 11.79 1.55 10.94
C ALA A 34 13.30 1.22 10.80
N PRO A 35 13.80 0.09 11.31
CA PRO A 35 15.15 -0.37 11.03
C PRO A 35 15.34 -0.76 9.55
N ARG A 36 16.55 -0.60 9.02
CA ARG A 36 16.88 -0.86 7.60
C ARG A 36 16.49 -2.26 7.11
N TRP A 37 16.71 -3.29 7.92
CA TRP A 37 16.32 -4.66 7.55
C TRP A 37 14.82 -4.75 7.27
N GLN A 38 14.00 -4.02 8.04
CA GLN A 38 12.56 -4.00 7.86
C GLN A 38 12.22 -3.34 6.53
N CYS A 39 12.81 -2.17 6.21
CA CYS A 39 12.66 -1.55 4.89
C CYS A 39 12.95 -2.52 3.75
N CYS A 40 14.04 -3.32 3.85
CA CYS A 40 14.36 -4.33 2.84
C CYS A 40 13.30 -5.43 2.75
N THR A 41 12.85 -5.98 3.87
CA THR A 41 11.82 -7.02 3.87
C THR A 41 10.50 -6.50 3.28
N LYS A 42 10.02 -5.32 3.64
CA LYS A 42 8.70 -4.87 3.17
C LYS A 42 8.64 -4.68 1.64
N LEU A 43 9.78 -4.51 0.95
CA LEU A 43 9.84 -4.43 -0.52
C LEU A 43 9.23 -5.63 -1.24
N TRP A 44 9.42 -6.85 -0.76
CA TRP A 44 8.92 -8.04 -1.47
C TRP A 44 7.38 -8.05 -1.47
N THR A 45 6.76 -7.67 -0.35
CA THR A 45 5.31 -7.55 -0.23
C THR A 45 4.76 -6.42 -1.11
N GLN A 46 5.40 -5.25 -1.07
CA GLN A 46 4.95 -4.04 -1.77
C GLN A 46 5.17 -4.08 -3.29
N LEU A 47 6.29 -4.64 -3.76
CA LEU A 47 6.64 -4.66 -5.19
C LEU A 47 6.27 -5.94 -5.90
N VAL A 48 6.08 -7.05 -5.18
CA VAL A 48 5.83 -8.37 -5.79
C VAL A 48 4.47 -8.92 -5.39
N VAL A 49 4.26 -9.19 -4.09
CA VAL A 49 3.08 -9.96 -3.65
C VAL A 49 1.78 -9.22 -3.93
N MET A 50 1.66 -7.98 -3.47
CA MET A 50 0.41 -7.23 -3.62
C MET A 50 0.09 -6.91 -5.09
N PRO A 51 1.04 -6.42 -5.92
CA PRO A 51 0.80 -6.23 -7.35
C PRO A 51 0.42 -7.54 -8.06
N LEU A 52 1.05 -8.66 -7.72
CA LEU A 52 0.73 -9.96 -8.29
C LEU A 52 -0.69 -10.40 -7.92
N LEU A 53 -1.08 -10.27 -6.65
CA LEU A 53 -2.44 -10.61 -6.20
C LEU A 53 -3.49 -9.71 -6.86
N PHE A 54 -3.20 -8.42 -7.04
CA PHE A 54 -4.07 -7.49 -7.77
C PHE A 54 -4.22 -7.93 -9.22
N TYR A 55 -3.10 -8.16 -9.91
CA TYR A 55 -3.09 -8.59 -11.30
C TYR A 55 -3.84 -9.90 -11.50
N LEU A 56 -3.62 -10.91 -10.66
CA LEU A 56 -4.32 -12.19 -10.73
C LEU A 56 -5.82 -12.05 -10.44
N SER A 57 -6.19 -11.21 -9.47
CA SER A 57 -7.60 -10.91 -9.20
C SER A 57 -8.26 -10.22 -10.40
N TRP A 58 -7.57 -9.30 -11.06
CA TRP A 58 -8.08 -8.57 -12.21
C TRP A 58 -8.16 -9.45 -13.47
N ALA A 59 -7.14 -10.27 -13.70
CA ALA A 59 -7.05 -11.22 -14.81
C ALA A 59 -8.13 -12.32 -14.72
N GLN A 60 -8.48 -12.78 -13.51
CA GLN A 60 -9.57 -13.74 -13.30
C GLN A 60 -10.93 -13.22 -13.81
N ARG A 61 -11.06 -11.91 -14.01
CA ARG A 61 -12.29 -11.23 -14.47
C ARG A 61 -12.10 -10.52 -15.80
N ASP A 62 -11.29 -11.12 -16.67
CA ASP A 62 -11.01 -10.63 -18.03
C ASP A 62 -10.60 -9.16 -18.06
N PHE A 63 -9.83 -8.74 -17.05
CA PHE A 63 -9.36 -7.36 -16.91
C PHE A 63 -10.48 -6.31 -16.83
N SER A 64 -11.64 -6.66 -16.27
CA SER A 64 -12.75 -5.74 -16.04
C SER A 64 -12.94 -5.39 -14.56
N MET A 65 -12.63 -4.14 -14.21
CA MET A 65 -12.89 -3.60 -12.86
C MET A 65 -14.38 -3.60 -12.51
N VAL A 66 -15.26 -3.42 -13.51
CA VAL A 66 -16.71 -3.42 -13.33
C VAL A 66 -17.22 -4.82 -13.01
N VAL A 67 -16.77 -5.83 -13.75
CA VAL A 67 -17.12 -7.24 -13.46
C VAL A 67 -16.61 -7.63 -12.08
N TRP A 68 -15.36 -7.26 -11.75
CA TRP A 68 -14.80 -7.50 -10.42
C TRP A 68 -15.63 -6.86 -9.32
N SER A 69 -16.05 -5.61 -9.50
CA SER A 69 -16.88 -4.88 -8.55
C SER A 69 -18.23 -5.57 -8.33
N GLN A 70 -18.89 -5.97 -9.41
CA GLN A 70 -20.16 -6.71 -9.36
C GLN A 70 -20.03 -8.06 -8.64
N GLU A 71 -18.99 -8.84 -8.95
CA GLU A 71 -18.76 -10.12 -8.30
C GLU A 71 -18.43 -9.98 -6.82
N ALA A 72 -17.56 -9.03 -6.46
CA ALA A 72 -17.22 -8.76 -5.07
C ALA A 72 -18.48 -8.36 -4.28
N GLY A 73 -19.38 -7.57 -4.89
CA GLY A 73 -20.65 -7.16 -4.29
C GLY A 73 -21.67 -8.29 -4.07
N ARG A 74 -21.60 -9.40 -4.80
CA ARG A 74 -22.60 -10.49 -4.71
C ARG A 74 -22.49 -11.32 -3.45
N ALA A 75 -21.28 -11.63 -2.99
CA ALA A 75 -21.07 -12.38 -1.77
C ALA A 75 -19.66 -12.17 -1.20
N LEU A 76 -19.58 -12.11 0.14
CA LEU A 76 -18.30 -12.12 0.85
C LEU A 76 -17.58 -13.47 0.68
N PHE A 77 -18.34 -14.56 0.82
CA PHE A 77 -17.87 -15.93 0.62
C PHE A 77 -18.48 -16.49 -0.66
N THR A 78 -17.65 -16.82 -1.64
CA THR A 78 -18.10 -17.53 -2.84
C THR A 78 -17.78 -19.01 -2.70
N THR A 79 -18.77 -19.87 -2.93
CA THR A 79 -18.66 -21.32 -2.79
C THR A 79 -17.74 -21.95 -3.83
N ASP A 80 -17.54 -21.28 -4.96
CA ASP A 80 -16.72 -21.71 -6.09
C ASP A 80 -15.27 -21.19 -6.03
N GLY A 81 -14.91 -20.37 -5.03
CA GLY A 81 -13.58 -19.78 -4.92
C GLY A 81 -13.30 -18.66 -5.93
N THR A 82 -14.32 -18.09 -6.57
CA THR A 82 -14.17 -16.94 -7.48
C THR A 82 -13.46 -15.73 -6.87
N ARG A 83 -13.48 -15.57 -5.53
CA ARG A 83 -12.76 -14.50 -4.82
C ARG A 83 -11.44 -14.94 -4.18
N TRP A 84 -10.84 -16.03 -4.63
CA TRP A 84 -9.66 -16.61 -3.96
C TRP A 84 -8.49 -15.61 -3.84
N TYR A 85 -8.15 -14.87 -4.90
CA TYR A 85 -7.06 -13.88 -4.87
C TYR A 85 -7.42 -12.64 -4.02
N ASP A 86 -8.68 -12.20 -4.05
CA ASP A 86 -9.19 -11.15 -3.15
C ASP A 86 -8.94 -11.55 -1.69
N TRP A 87 -9.30 -12.78 -1.32
CA TRP A 87 -9.09 -13.31 0.03
C TRP A 87 -7.61 -13.45 0.36
N ALA A 88 -6.78 -13.90 -0.58
CA ALA A 88 -5.33 -13.97 -0.39
C ALA A 88 -4.74 -12.58 -0.10
N PHE A 89 -5.16 -11.54 -0.82
CA PHE A 89 -4.81 -10.16 -0.50
C PHE A 89 -5.36 -9.75 0.86
N GLY A 90 -6.60 -10.10 1.17
CA GLY A 90 -7.24 -9.88 2.46
C GLY A 90 -6.34 -10.33 3.63
N TYR A 91 -5.83 -11.56 3.54
CA TYR A 91 -4.92 -12.13 4.55
C TYR A 91 -3.52 -11.53 4.51
N VAL A 92 -2.91 -11.39 3.33
CA VAL A 92 -1.54 -10.86 3.20
C VAL A 92 -1.47 -9.41 3.67
N PHE A 93 -2.33 -8.54 3.13
CA PHE A 93 -2.31 -7.11 3.48
C PHE A 93 -2.76 -6.88 4.93
N GLY A 94 -3.74 -7.65 5.40
CA GLY A 94 -4.13 -7.62 6.82
C GLY A 94 -2.98 -8.02 7.73
N ALA A 95 -2.29 -9.13 7.46
CA ALA A 95 -1.15 -9.59 8.25
C ALA A 95 0.03 -8.60 8.18
N TYR A 96 0.29 -8.02 7.01
CA TYR A 96 1.29 -6.98 6.79
C TYR A 96 1.06 -5.75 7.68
N LEU A 97 -0.16 -5.20 7.70
CA LEU A 97 -0.52 -4.07 8.56
C LEU A 97 -0.46 -4.43 10.06
N MET A 98 -0.90 -5.63 10.42
CA MET A 98 -0.90 -6.08 11.82
C MET A 98 0.50 -6.35 12.35
N GLU A 99 1.42 -6.82 11.50
CA GLU A 99 2.82 -6.97 11.87
C GLU A 99 3.43 -5.62 12.24
N ASP A 100 3.24 -4.60 11.40
CA ASP A 100 3.77 -3.25 11.65
C ASP A 100 3.17 -2.65 12.94
N LEU A 101 1.89 -2.93 13.24
CA LEU A 101 1.20 -2.45 14.44
C LEU A 101 1.60 -3.17 15.73
N LEU A 102 1.86 -4.48 15.67
CA LEU A 102 1.98 -5.33 16.87
C LEU A 102 3.42 -5.70 17.20
N LEU A 103 4.28 -5.81 16.18
CA LEU A 103 5.59 -6.43 16.32
C LEU A 103 6.74 -5.44 16.09
N ASP A 104 6.49 -4.36 15.36
CA ASP A 104 7.53 -3.40 14.98
C ASP A 104 7.37 -2.07 15.76
N THR A 105 8.49 -1.40 16.02
CA THR A 105 8.50 -0.07 16.63
C THR A 105 8.22 0.98 15.55
N VAL A 106 6.96 1.38 15.43
CA VAL A 106 6.53 2.44 14.52
C VAL A 106 6.17 3.71 15.30
N ASP A 107 6.32 4.87 14.67
CA ASP A 107 5.96 6.13 15.31
C ASP A 107 4.42 6.29 15.45
N THR A 108 3.99 7.28 16.23
CA THR A 108 2.55 7.48 16.52
C THR A 108 1.73 7.76 15.26
N LEU A 109 2.32 8.47 14.28
CA LEU A 109 1.63 8.81 13.05
C LEU A 109 1.40 7.55 12.21
N MET A 110 2.40 6.68 12.13
CA MET A 110 2.34 5.41 11.43
C MET A 110 1.38 4.42 12.11
N ILE A 111 1.27 4.41 13.44
CA ILE A 111 0.23 3.65 14.16
C ILE A 111 -1.17 4.07 13.69
N TRP A 112 -1.46 5.38 13.72
CA TRP A 112 -2.76 5.88 13.27
C TRP A 112 -3.00 5.62 11.78
N HIS A 113 -1.96 5.70 10.97
CA HIS A 113 -2.00 5.32 9.56
C HIS A 113 -2.44 3.87 9.38
N HIS A 114 -1.76 2.91 10.03
CA HIS A 114 -2.10 1.49 9.91
C HIS A 114 -3.47 1.16 10.50
N ILE A 115 -3.88 1.80 11.60
CA ILE A 115 -5.26 1.67 12.11
C ILE A 115 -6.27 2.11 11.04
N GLY A 116 -6.03 3.27 10.41
CA GLY A 116 -6.85 3.75 9.30
C GLY A 116 -6.88 2.78 8.11
N CYS A 117 -5.73 2.21 7.75
CA CYS A 117 -5.61 1.18 6.71
C CYS A 117 -6.41 -0.09 7.07
N CYS A 118 -6.32 -0.58 8.31
CA CYS A 118 -7.08 -1.74 8.79
C CYS A 118 -8.60 -1.48 8.74
N VAL A 119 -9.06 -0.32 9.20
CA VAL A 119 -10.47 0.07 9.11
C VAL A 119 -10.92 0.17 7.66
N GLY A 120 -10.13 0.82 6.81
CA GLY A 120 -10.40 0.91 5.37
C GLY A 120 -10.45 -0.46 4.70
N HIS A 121 -9.56 -1.37 5.08
CA HIS A 121 -9.50 -2.75 4.58
C HIS A 121 -10.75 -3.52 4.95
N ILE A 122 -11.15 -3.50 6.23
CA ILE A 122 -12.38 -4.16 6.69
C ILE A 122 -13.61 -3.58 5.99
N LEU A 123 -13.68 -2.25 5.91
CA LEU A 123 -14.78 -1.55 5.25
C LEU A 123 -14.88 -1.98 3.78
N ALA A 124 -13.78 -1.91 3.02
CA ALA A 124 -13.80 -2.23 1.61
C ALA A 124 -13.96 -3.72 1.33
N PHE A 125 -13.38 -4.60 2.14
CA PHE A 125 -13.41 -6.03 1.92
C PHE A 125 -14.75 -6.66 2.31
N ALA A 126 -15.30 -6.26 3.48
CA ALA A 126 -16.42 -6.95 4.10
C ALA A 126 -17.73 -6.14 4.11
N VAL A 127 -17.66 -4.81 4.26
CA VAL A 127 -18.86 -3.96 4.46
C VAL A 127 -19.36 -3.38 3.14
N LEU A 128 -18.45 -2.92 2.28
CA LEU A 128 -18.72 -2.30 0.99
C LEU A 128 -17.97 -3.03 -0.14
N PRO A 129 -18.19 -4.36 -0.29
CA PRO A 129 -17.37 -5.19 -1.16
C PRO A 129 -17.48 -4.81 -2.65
N TYR A 130 -18.55 -4.13 -3.07
CA TYR A 130 -18.65 -3.58 -4.42
C TYR A 130 -17.51 -2.60 -4.75
N GLY A 131 -16.96 -1.91 -3.75
CA GLY A 131 -15.86 -0.96 -3.92
C GLY A 131 -14.48 -1.62 -3.85
N PHE A 132 -14.42 -2.89 -3.42
CA PHE A 132 -13.17 -3.59 -3.12
C PHE A 132 -12.09 -3.50 -4.22
N PRO A 133 -12.41 -3.68 -5.53
CA PRO A 133 -11.39 -3.60 -6.58
C PRO A 133 -10.67 -2.26 -6.63
N TYR A 134 -11.43 -1.17 -6.43
CA TYR A 134 -10.89 0.19 -6.45
C TYR A 134 -10.07 0.48 -5.19
N TYR A 135 -10.53 -0.01 -4.04
CA TYR A 135 -9.72 0.04 -2.81
C TYR A 135 -8.40 -0.73 -2.98
N PHE A 136 -8.45 -1.96 -3.49
CA PHE A 136 -7.25 -2.79 -3.69
C PHE A 136 -6.29 -2.10 -4.66
N GLY A 137 -6.77 -1.61 -5.81
CA GLY A 137 -5.94 -0.85 -6.74
C GLY A 137 -5.32 0.40 -6.12
N GLY A 138 -6.09 1.15 -5.31
CA GLY A 138 -5.61 2.30 -4.55
C GLY A 138 -4.54 1.93 -3.53
N ALA A 139 -4.76 0.88 -2.74
CA ALA A 139 -3.82 0.38 -1.74
C ALA A 139 -2.50 -0.06 -2.40
N VAL A 140 -2.55 -0.85 -3.47
CA VAL A 140 -1.35 -1.26 -4.24
C VAL A 140 -0.60 -0.06 -4.78
N ALA A 141 -1.32 0.93 -5.33
CA ALA A 141 -0.71 2.15 -5.82
C ALA A 141 0.04 2.88 -4.69
N LEU A 142 -0.62 3.12 -3.55
CA LEU A 142 0.02 3.73 -2.39
C LEU A 142 1.25 2.92 -1.96
N GLU A 143 1.12 1.61 -1.75
CA GLU A 143 2.22 0.75 -1.30
C GLU A 143 3.42 0.73 -2.25
N PHE A 144 3.20 0.88 -3.56
CA PHE A 144 4.29 1.07 -4.51
C PHE A 144 5.14 2.31 -4.16
N GLY A 145 4.51 3.46 -3.87
CA GLY A 145 5.23 4.65 -3.42
C GLY A 145 5.99 4.42 -2.10
N SER A 146 5.42 3.65 -1.17
CA SER A 146 6.05 3.29 0.10
C SER A 146 7.22 2.33 -0.09
N ALA A 147 7.21 1.48 -1.12
CA ALA A 147 8.36 0.65 -1.46
C ALA A 147 9.56 1.48 -1.94
N LEU A 148 9.32 2.54 -2.72
CA LEU A 148 10.39 3.42 -3.15
C LEU A 148 10.93 4.27 -2.00
N TYR A 149 10.09 4.59 -1.00
CA TYR A 149 10.57 5.12 0.27
C TYR A 149 11.50 4.14 0.99
N ASN A 150 11.10 2.87 1.10
CA ASN A 150 11.92 1.82 1.69
C ASN A 150 13.27 1.67 0.96
N LEU A 151 13.29 1.71 -0.37
CA LEU A 151 14.53 1.72 -1.14
C LEU A 151 15.38 2.97 -0.88
N TYR A 152 14.75 4.14 -0.76
CA TYR A 152 15.45 5.37 -0.37
C TYR A 152 16.09 5.27 1.02
N CYS A 153 15.39 4.69 2.00
CA CYS A 153 15.91 4.43 3.34
C CYS A 153 17.13 3.49 3.35
N LEU A 154 17.22 2.57 2.38
CA LEU A 154 18.38 1.69 2.19
C LEU A 154 19.56 2.42 1.50
N TYR A 155 19.28 3.37 0.62
CA TYR A 155 20.27 4.10 -0.17
C TYR A 155 20.13 5.63 -0.06
N PRO A 156 20.16 6.21 1.15
CA PRO A 156 19.80 7.61 1.37
C PRO A 156 20.80 8.62 0.78
N SER A 157 22.04 8.18 0.51
CA SER A 157 23.07 8.99 -0.13
C SER A 157 22.90 9.11 -1.65
N SER A 158 22.02 8.31 -2.26
CA SER A 158 21.80 8.32 -3.70
C SER A 158 20.81 9.42 -4.09
N LYS A 159 21.31 10.47 -4.77
CA LYS A 159 20.46 11.52 -5.35
C LYS A 159 19.44 10.96 -6.34
N GLY A 160 19.83 9.96 -7.13
CA GLY A 160 18.93 9.27 -8.04
C GLY A 160 17.76 8.63 -7.30
N MET A 161 18.06 7.98 -6.17
CA MET A 161 17.02 7.34 -5.36
C MET A 161 16.08 8.36 -4.71
N ALA A 162 16.59 9.51 -4.26
CA ALA A 162 15.75 10.61 -3.76
C ALA A 162 14.74 11.10 -4.82
N TRP A 163 15.18 11.24 -6.07
CA TRP A 163 14.30 11.61 -7.18
C TRP A 163 13.30 10.53 -7.55
N THR A 164 13.74 9.27 -7.59
CA THR A 164 12.86 8.12 -7.81
C THR A 164 11.79 8.05 -6.72
N PHE A 165 12.15 8.26 -5.46
CA PHE A 165 11.21 8.34 -4.35
C PHE A 165 10.19 9.47 -4.53
N LEU A 166 10.62 10.70 -4.84
CA LEU A 166 9.70 11.82 -5.06
C LEU A 166 8.71 11.56 -6.20
N ALA A 167 9.23 11.11 -7.34
CA ALA A 167 8.44 10.88 -8.54
C ALA A 167 7.43 9.75 -8.31
N SER A 168 7.87 8.63 -7.73
CA SER A 168 7.01 7.48 -7.44
C SER A 168 5.98 7.79 -6.36
N MET A 169 6.32 8.55 -5.32
CA MET A 169 5.36 8.99 -4.29
C MET A 169 4.27 9.88 -4.91
N THR A 170 4.67 10.83 -5.76
CA THR A 170 3.71 11.71 -6.45
C THR A 170 2.79 10.90 -7.38
N LEU A 171 3.36 10.00 -8.18
CA LEU A 171 2.61 9.19 -9.13
C LEU A 171 1.67 8.20 -8.43
N SER A 172 2.15 7.49 -7.40
CA SER A 172 1.31 6.59 -6.59
C SER A 172 0.14 7.30 -5.95
N ASN A 173 0.35 8.49 -5.39
CA ASN A 173 -0.70 9.32 -4.82
C ASN A 173 -1.74 9.72 -5.89
N ALA A 174 -1.30 10.10 -7.10
CA ALA A 174 -2.21 10.43 -8.20
C ALA A 174 -3.04 9.22 -8.65
N VAL A 175 -2.42 8.05 -8.79
CA VAL A 175 -3.12 6.80 -9.15
C VAL A 175 -4.12 6.40 -8.07
N ALA A 176 -3.75 6.49 -6.78
CA ALA A 176 -4.65 6.24 -5.67
C ALA A 176 -5.84 7.21 -5.67
N ALA A 177 -5.62 8.49 -5.99
CA ALA A 177 -6.68 9.47 -6.14
C ALA A 177 -7.64 9.12 -7.28
N CYS A 178 -7.17 8.59 -8.40
CA CYS A 178 -8.03 8.11 -9.50
C CYS A 178 -8.91 6.93 -9.07
N PHE A 179 -8.35 5.97 -8.33
CA PHE A 179 -9.14 4.87 -7.76
C PHE A 179 -10.18 5.36 -6.76
N CYS A 180 -9.80 6.28 -5.87
CA CYS A 180 -10.73 6.90 -4.93
C CYS A 180 -11.81 7.70 -5.66
N TYR A 181 -11.48 8.45 -6.70
CA TYR A 181 -12.48 9.16 -7.51
C TYR A 181 -13.51 8.18 -8.07
N THR A 182 -13.05 7.04 -8.60
CA THR A 182 -13.96 5.99 -9.09
C THR A 182 -14.81 5.39 -7.96
N TRP A 183 -14.25 5.20 -6.76
CA TRP A 183 -15.03 4.80 -5.58
C TRP A 183 -16.15 5.81 -5.27
N LEU A 184 -15.88 7.12 -5.39
CA LEU A 184 -16.87 8.18 -5.12
C LEU A 184 -18.03 8.18 -6.13
N THR A 185 -17.85 7.61 -7.33
CA THR A 185 -18.92 7.50 -8.34
C THR A 185 -19.80 6.27 -8.15
N LEU A 186 -19.41 5.30 -7.31
CA LEU A 186 -20.22 4.12 -7.01
C LEU A 186 -21.50 4.49 -6.26
N ASP A 187 -22.52 3.64 -6.34
CA ASP A 187 -23.80 3.84 -5.66
C ASP A 187 -23.70 3.46 -4.16
N PHE A 188 -23.02 4.30 -3.40
CA PHE A 188 -22.84 4.17 -1.95
C PHE A 188 -23.50 5.32 -1.19
N PRO A 189 -23.87 5.10 0.09
CA PRO A 189 -24.28 6.18 0.98
C PRO A 189 -23.23 7.31 0.99
N LEU A 190 -23.68 8.56 1.07
CA LEU A 190 -22.79 9.74 1.07
C LEU A 190 -21.73 9.66 2.18
N SER A 191 -22.07 9.11 3.35
CA SER A 191 -21.13 8.92 4.46
C SER A 191 -19.94 8.04 4.09
N ALA A 192 -20.16 6.94 3.38
CA ALA A 192 -19.09 6.05 2.92
C ALA A 192 -18.19 6.72 1.88
N LYS A 193 -18.79 7.52 0.99
CA LYS A 193 -18.04 8.31 0.00
C LYS A 193 -17.16 9.35 0.69
N LEU A 194 -17.74 10.13 1.61
CA LEU A 194 -17.01 11.15 2.36
C LEU A 194 -15.89 10.53 3.18
N PHE A 195 -16.13 9.42 3.86
CA PHE A 195 -15.11 8.70 4.61
C PHE A 195 -13.93 8.30 3.71
N ALA A 196 -14.19 7.60 2.61
CA ALA A 196 -13.14 7.16 1.68
C ALA A 196 -12.36 8.35 1.10
N GLY A 197 -13.05 9.41 0.68
CA GLY A 197 -12.44 10.62 0.13
C GLY A 197 -11.56 11.35 1.13
N ILE A 198 -12.03 11.54 2.37
CA ILE A 198 -11.30 12.22 3.44
C ILE A 198 -10.06 11.41 3.85
N VAL A 199 -10.21 10.11 4.10
CA VAL A 199 -9.08 9.25 4.51
C VAL A 199 -8.01 9.21 3.41
N THR A 200 -8.40 9.01 2.16
CA THR A 200 -7.46 9.00 1.03
C THR A 200 -6.75 10.35 0.89
N ALA A 201 -7.47 11.47 1.00
CA ALA A 201 -6.87 12.80 0.94
C ALA A 201 -5.86 13.03 2.07
N ILE A 202 -6.21 12.65 3.30
CA ILE A 202 -5.30 12.74 4.46
C ILE A 202 -4.03 11.92 4.18
N PHE A 203 -4.16 10.67 3.75
CA PHE A 203 -3.01 9.80 3.47
C PHE A 203 -2.12 10.37 2.37
N ILE A 204 -2.70 10.80 1.25
CA ILE A 204 -1.93 11.43 0.16
C ILE A 204 -1.16 12.66 0.65
N ILE A 205 -1.83 13.54 1.42
CA ILE A 205 -1.22 14.77 1.91
C ILE A 205 -0.09 14.46 2.90
N VAL A 206 -0.33 13.57 3.88
CA VAL A 206 0.67 13.20 4.88
C VAL A 206 1.90 12.59 4.20
N ARG A 207 1.71 11.58 3.34
CA ARG A 207 2.79 10.89 2.63
C ARG A 207 3.61 11.84 1.76
N GLN A 208 2.94 12.75 1.05
CA GLN A 208 3.64 13.73 0.21
C GLN A 208 4.42 14.74 1.04
N LYS A 209 3.88 15.18 2.18
CA LYS A 209 4.57 16.10 3.10
C LYS A 209 5.82 15.44 3.69
N GLU A 210 5.72 14.20 4.13
CA GLU A 210 6.85 13.41 4.64
C GLU A 210 7.92 13.24 3.56
N CYS A 211 7.54 12.79 2.36
CA CYS A 211 8.46 12.65 1.23
C CYS A 211 9.26 13.93 0.94
N VAL A 212 8.59 15.09 0.91
CA VAL A 212 9.24 16.38 0.70
C VAL A 212 10.13 16.77 1.89
N ALA A 213 9.72 16.48 3.12
CA ALA A 213 10.53 16.77 4.31
C ALA A 213 11.82 15.94 4.32
N GLU A 214 11.73 14.64 4.04
CA GLU A 214 12.86 13.72 3.95
C GLU A 214 13.89 14.14 2.90
N ILE A 215 13.43 14.45 1.69
CA ILE A 215 14.32 14.88 0.60
C ILE A 215 15.02 16.18 0.97
N ARG A 216 14.33 17.13 1.61
CA ARG A 216 14.95 18.38 2.08
C ARG A 216 16.00 18.12 3.16
N ALA A 217 15.71 17.25 4.14
CA ALA A 217 16.64 16.90 5.21
C ALA A 217 17.91 16.23 4.66
N SER A 218 17.81 15.51 3.54
CA SER A 218 18.97 14.89 2.89
C SER A 218 19.89 15.84 2.13
N GLY A 219 19.54 17.13 2.03
CA GLY A 219 20.34 18.14 1.33
C GLY A 219 20.31 18.02 -0.21
N VAL A 220 19.38 17.23 -0.77
CA VAL A 220 19.14 17.18 -2.22
C VAL A 220 18.40 18.45 -2.64
N PRO A 221 18.97 19.30 -3.52
CA PRO A 221 18.32 20.53 -3.94
C PRO A 221 16.98 20.22 -4.65
N PRO A 222 15.92 21.02 -4.45
CA PRO A 222 14.65 20.81 -5.14
C PRO A 222 14.86 20.87 -6.67
N PRO A 223 13.97 20.23 -7.45
CA PRO A 223 14.12 20.21 -8.90
C PRO A 223 14.10 21.67 -9.37
N ALA A 224 15.05 22.03 -10.22
CA ALA A 224 15.12 23.38 -10.77
C ALA A 224 13.72 23.72 -11.30
N LYS A 225 13.12 24.82 -10.81
CA LYS A 225 11.80 25.28 -11.28
C LYS A 225 11.84 25.19 -12.80
N ALA A 226 10.92 24.44 -13.40
CA ALA A 226 10.81 24.36 -14.85
C ALA A 226 10.81 25.79 -15.36
N VAL A 227 11.90 26.17 -16.04
CA VAL A 227 12.03 27.50 -16.63
C VAL A 227 10.82 27.60 -17.55
N LYS A 228 9.90 28.51 -17.23
CA LYS A 228 8.77 28.79 -18.12
C LYS A 228 9.42 29.12 -19.47
N ALA A 229 9.24 28.24 -20.45
CA ALA A 229 9.62 28.54 -21.82
C ALA A 229 8.85 29.82 -22.18
N ALA A 230 9.60 30.89 -22.41
CA ALA A 230 9.07 32.18 -22.83
C ALA A 230 8.64 32.12 -24.30
#